data_AF-A0A8S9R3H3-F1
#
_entry.id   AF-A0A8S9R3H3-F1
#
_cell.length_a   1.000
_cell.length_b   1.000
_cell.length_c   1.000
_cell.angle_alpha   90.00
_cell.angle_beta   90.00
_cell.angle_gamma   90.00
#
_symmetry.space_group_name_H-M   'P 1'
#
loop_
_entity.id
_entity.type
_entity.pdbx_description
1 polymer ?
#
loop_
_entity_poly.entity_id
_entity_poly.type
_entity_poly.pdbx_seq_one_letter_code
_entity_poly.pdbx_strand_id
1 'polypeptide(L)' 'MPSIQTPPGLEMENFKSYKGHQLVGPFKDFTAIIGPNGAGKSNLMDAISFVLGVRTGQLRGSQL' A
#
# COMPACT_ATOMS: atom_id res chain seq x y z
N MET A 1 21.90 0.88 -19.61
CA MET A 1 21.30 0.47 -18.32
C MET A 1 19.86 0.11 -18.62
N PRO A 2 19.39 -1.13 -18.38
CA PRO A 2 18.01 -1.45 -18.68
C PRO A 2 17.15 -0.65 -17.70
N SER A 3 16.40 0.30 -18.23
CA SER A 3 15.25 0.91 -17.56
C SER A 3 14.27 -0.22 -17.27
N ILE A 4 14.38 -0.82 -16.09
CA ILE A 4 13.39 -1.75 -15.56
C ILE A 4 12.11 -0.92 -15.51
N GLN A 5 11.22 -1.15 -16.46
CA GLN A 5 9.87 -0.64 -16.42
C GLN A 5 9.24 -1.33 -15.21
N THR A 6 9.31 -0.68 -14.04
CA THR A 6 8.59 -1.17 -12.88
C THR A 6 7.13 -1.25 -13.27
N PRO A 7 6.50 -2.44 -13.20
CA PRO A 7 5.09 -2.57 -13.56
C PRO A 7 4.24 -1.66 -12.65
N PRO A 8 3.11 -1.11 -13.13
CA PRO A 8 2.27 -0.19 -12.36
C PRO A 8 1.82 -0.87 -11.06
N GLY A 9 2.30 -0.35 -9.94
CA GLY A 9 2.15 -0.96 -8.63
C GLY A 9 2.47 0.02 -7.51
N LEU A 10 2.19 -0.39 -6.29
CA LEU A 10 2.51 0.36 -5.09
C LEU A 10 3.76 -0.22 -4.45
N GLU A 11 4.82 0.57 -4.44
CA GLU A 11 6.05 0.27 -3.69
C GLU A 11 5.99 0.91 -2.31
N MET A 12 6.39 0.16 -1.29
CA MET A 12 6.43 0.65 0.08
C MET A 12 7.60 0.03 0.84
N GLU A 13 8.22 0.81 1.71
CA GLU A 13 9.27 0.37 2.62
C GLU A 13 8.87 0.66 4.06
N ASN A 14 8.83 -0.39 4.90
CA ASN A 14 8.52 -0.28 6.33
C ASN A 14 7.21 0.48 6.65
N PHE A 15 6.14 0.20 5.92
CA PHE A 15 4.84 0.86 6.09
C PHE A 15 3.87 0.05 6.97
N LYS A 16 3.62 0.51 8.20
CA LYS A 16 2.74 -0.18 9.18
C LYS A 16 3.12 -1.65 9.36
N SER A 17 2.22 -2.57 8.99
CA SER A 17 2.45 -4.02 9.07
C SER A 17 3.31 -4.57 7.92
N TYR A 18 3.63 -3.76 6.91
CA TYR A 18 4.47 -4.15 5.78
C TYR A 18 5.95 -3.89 6.11
N LYS A 19 6.66 -4.94 6.55
CA LYS A 19 8.08 -4.86 6.91
C LYS A 19 8.98 -4.96 5.66
N GLY A 20 10.05 -4.16 5.63
CA GLY A 20 11.01 -4.15 4.53
C GLY A 20 10.40 -3.60 3.24
N HIS A 21 11.07 -3.87 2.11
CA HIS A 21 10.63 -3.47 0.78
C HIS A 21 9.53 -4.41 0.27
N GLN A 22 8.37 -3.84 -0.06
CA GLN A 22 7.21 -4.55 -0.58
C GLN A 22 6.74 -3.91 -1.88
N LEU A 23 6.47 -4.74 -2.89
CA LEU A 23 5.88 -4.35 -4.16
C LEU A 23 4.50 -4.99 -4.28
N VAL A 24 3.45 -4.17 -4.35
CA VAL A 24 2.06 -4.62 -4.55
C VAL A 24 1.62 -4.30 -5.97
N GLY A 25 1.37 -5.33 -6.77
CA GLY A 25 0.94 -5.19 -8.16
C GLY A 25 1.51 -6.30 -9.04
N PRO A 26 1.33 -6.20 -10.37
CA PRO A 26 0.66 -5.11 -11.09
C PRO A 26 -0.84 -5.02 -10.80
N PHE A 27 -1.37 -3.79 -10.80
CA PHE A 27 -2.83 -3.58 -10.76
C PHE A 27 -3.44 -3.70 -12.16
N LYS A 28 -4.64 -4.29 -12.23
CA LYS A 28 -5.49 -4.31 -13.42
C LYS A 28 -6.67 -3.34 -13.24
N ASP A 29 -7.42 -3.07 -14.31
CA ASP A 29 -8.63 -2.23 -14.32
C ASP A 29 -9.58 -2.55 -13.16
N PHE A 30 -9.69 -3.83 -12.79
CA PHE A 30 -10.34 -4.29 -11.58
C PHE A 30 -9.40 -5.18 -10.78
N THR A 31 -9.19 -4.83 -9.51
CA THR A 31 -8.38 -5.63 -8.57
C THR A 31 -9.11 -5.73 -7.23
N ALA A 32 -9.27 -6.95 -6.72
CA ALA A 32 -9.84 -7.21 -5.40
C ALA A 32 -8.74 -7.56 -4.39
N ILE A 33 -8.76 -6.93 -3.21
CA ILE A 33 -7.82 -7.23 -2.11
C ILE A 33 -8.54 -8.12 -1.10
N ILE A 34 -8.08 -9.37 -0.96
CA ILE A 34 -8.68 -10.40 -0.09
C ILE A 34 -7.66 -10.97 0.91
N GLY A 35 -8.14 -11.71 1.91
CA GLY A 35 -7.30 -12.38 2.91
C GLY A 35 -7.91 -12.39 4.33
N PRO A 36 -7.30 -13.11 5.28
CA PRO A 36 -7.80 -13.22 6.66
C PRO A 36 -7.94 -11.89 7.41
N ASN A 37 -8.75 -11.88 8.47
CA ASN A 37 -8.84 -10.73 9.37
C ASN A 37 -7.48 -10.45 10.03
N GLY A 38 -7.09 -9.19 10.12
CA GLY A 38 -5.77 -8.79 10.65
C GLY A 38 -4.59 -8.90 9.68
N ALA A 39 -4.76 -9.45 8.48
CA ALA A 39 -3.66 -9.64 7.51
C ALA A 39 -3.09 -8.36 6.86
N GLY A 40 -3.49 -7.15 7.30
CA GLY A 40 -2.94 -5.89 6.78
C GLY A 40 -3.60 -5.30 5.53
N LYS A 41 -4.68 -5.91 4.99
CA LYS A 41 -5.42 -5.39 3.81
C LYS A 41 -5.82 -3.91 3.92
N SER A 42 -6.24 -3.50 5.10
CA SER A 42 -6.60 -2.11 5.42
C SER A 42 -5.39 -1.17 5.41
N ASN A 43 -4.20 -1.67 5.77
CA ASN A 43 -2.97 -0.89 5.72
C ASN A 43 -2.54 -0.63 4.27
N LEU A 44 -2.85 -1.53 3.33
CA LEU A 44 -2.66 -1.27 1.90
C LEU A 44 -3.50 -0.08 1.42
N MET A 45 -4.77 0.01 1.85
CA MET A 45 -5.62 1.17 1.56
C MET A 45 -5.09 2.45 2.23
N ASP A 46 -4.54 2.34 3.43
CA ASP A 46 -3.92 3.48 4.12
C ASP A 46 -2.65 3.95 3.37
N ALA A 47 -1.86 3.05 2.77
CA ALA A 47 -0.70 3.40 1.94
C ALA A 47 -1.12 4.15 0.67
N ILE A 48 -2.17 3.67 -0.02
CA ILE A 48 -2.75 4.35 -1.19
C ILE A 48 -3.26 5.75 -0.79
N SER A 49 -3.98 5.84 0.33
CA SER A 49 -4.52 7.12 0.82
C SER A 49 -3.41 8.11 1.18
N PHE A 50 -2.31 7.61 1.76
CA PHE A 50 -1.14 8.40 2.13
C PHE A 50 -0.46 9.02 0.90
N VAL A 51 -0.19 8.23 -0.16
CA VAL A 51 0.45 8.75 -1.38
C VAL A 51 -0.45 9.69 -2.18
N LEU A 52 -1.78 9.52 -2.09
CA LEU A 52 -2.76 10.42 -2.70
C LEU A 52 -3.01 11.70 -1.88
N GLY A 53 -2.35 11.88 -0.72
CA GLY A 53 -2.43 13.11 0.07
C GLY A 53 -3.74 13.28 0.87
N VAL A 54 -4.45 12.19 1.16
CA VAL A 54 -5.62 12.22 2.05
C VAL A 54 -5.19 12.69 3.45
N ARG A 55 -5.98 13.57 4.08
CA ARG A 55 -5.66 14.15 5.40
C ARG A 55 -5.27 13.06 6.39
N THR A 56 -4.14 13.25 7.08
CA THR A 56 -3.54 12.27 8.00
C THR A 56 -4.47 11.83 9.13
N GLY A 57 -5.42 12.68 9.55
CA GLY A 57 -6.45 12.32 10.54
C GLY A 57 -7.46 11.26 10.07
N GLN A 58 -7.50 10.93 8.78
CA GLN A 58 -8.29 9.80 8.26
C GLN A 58 -7.49 8.49 8.19
N LEU A 59 -6.17 8.54 8.36
CA LEU A 59 -5.34 7.36 8.47
C LEU A 59 -5.47 6.80 9.89
N ARG A 60 -5.78 5.51 9.97
CA ARG A 60 -5.82 4.80 11.26
C ARG A 60 -4.42 4.80 11.88
N GLY A 61 -4.25 5.49 13.01
CA GLY A 61 -2.96 5.61 13.71
C GLY A 61 -2.58 7.03 14.16
N SER A 62 -3.41 8.05 13.92
CA SER A 62 -3.16 9.43 14.37
C SER A 62 -3.36 9.67 15.88
N GLN A 63 -3.24 8.62 16.70
CA GLN A 63 -3.43 8.67 18.15
C GLN A 63 -2.32 7.84 18.80
N LEU A 64 -1.15 8.45 18.91
CA LEU A 64 -0.07 8.09 19.83
C LEU A 64 0.17 9.29 20.72
#